data_AF-A0A6P7EMQ9-F1
#
_entry.id   AF-A0A6P7EMQ9-F1
#
_cell.length_a   1.000
_cell.length_b   1.000
_cell.length_c   1.000
_cell.angle_alpha   90.00
_cell.angle_beta   90.00
_cell.angle_gamma   90.00
#
_symmetry.space_group_name_H-M   'P 1'
#
loop_
_entity.id
_entity.type
_entity.pdbx_description
1 polymer ?
#
loop_
_entity_poly.entity_id
_entity_poly.type
_entity_poly.pdbx_seq_one_letter_code
_entity_poly.pdbx_strand_id
1 'polypeptide(L)'
;MKTGTIFVLLAFIVMGLEVAWAQGSLVKGRQRPGFCPEVPKGTMGICVELCSGDDSCPEGAKCCSNGCGHVCKTAVFRKVGSGGRGKAGLDSY
;
A
#
# COMPACT_ATOMS: atom_id res chain seq x y z
N MET A 1 -40.52 -7.41 22.43
CA MET A 1 -39.11 -7.28 22.89
C MET A 1 -38.09 -7.95 21.97
N LYS A 2 -38.36 -9.13 21.37
CA LYS A 2 -37.41 -9.79 20.44
C LYS A 2 -37.22 -9.09 19.09
N THR A 3 -38.22 -8.39 18.58
CA THR A 3 -38.11 -7.64 17.31
C THR A 3 -37.19 -6.43 17.44
N GLY A 4 -37.26 -5.70 18.55
CA GLY A 4 -36.41 -4.53 18.80
C GLY A 4 -34.92 -4.89 18.86
N THR A 5 -34.56 -6.03 19.46
CA THR A 5 -33.17 -6.50 19.49
C THR A 5 -32.69 -6.91 18.09
N ILE A 6 -33.56 -7.51 17.27
CA ILE A 6 -33.23 -7.85 15.89
C ILE A 6 -32.96 -6.59 15.06
N PHE A 7 -33.80 -5.54 15.19
CA PHE A 7 -33.58 -4.28 14.49
C PHE A 7 -32.27 -3.59 14.89
N VAL A 8 -31.95 -3.59 16.19
CA VAL A 8 -30.69 -3.04 16.69
C VAL A 8 -29.49 -3.83 16.15
N LEU A 9 -29.54 -5.17 16.15
CA LEU A 9 -28.46 -6.01 15.62
C LEU A 9 -28.24 -5.82 14.11
N LEU A 10 -29.30 -5.71 13.32
CA LEU A 10 -29.19 -5.47 11.88
C LEU A 10 -28.56 -4.09 11.59
N ALA A 11 -28.88 -3.07 12.38
CA ALA A 11 -28.28 -1.74 12.23
C ALA A 11 -26.76 -1.76 12.53
N PHE A 12 -26.32 -2.46 13.58
CA PHE A 12 -24.90 -2.59 13.90
C PHE A 12 -24.12 -3.38 12.85
N ILE A 13 -24.70 -4.44 12.29
CA ILE A 13 -24.07 -5.23 11.22
C ILE A 13 -23.90 -4.39 9.95
N VAL A 14 -24.91 -3.60 9.57
CA VAL A 14 -24.85 -2.69 8.42
C VAL A 14 -23.83 -1.58 8.64
N MET A 15 -23.78 -0.96 9.84
CA MET A 15 -22.77 0.04 10.16
C MET A 15 -21.34 -0.52 10.17
N GLY A 16 -21.14 -1.73 10.70
CA GLY A 16 -19.82 -2.36 10.80
C GLY A 16 -19.23 -2.78 9.44
N LEU A 17 -20.07 -3.28 8.53
CA LEU A 17 -19.65 -3.68 7.19
C LEU A 17 -19.15 -2.49 6.36
N GLU A 18 -19.79 -1.32 6.46
CA GLU A 18 -19.37 -0.11 5.74
C GLU A 18 -18.02 0.46 6.25
N VAL A 19 -17.79 0.41 7.56
CA VAL A 19 -16.52 0.90 8.17
C VAL A 19 -15.32 0.05 7.73
N ALA A 20 -15.52 -1.23 7.41
CA ALA A 20 -14.46 -2.12 6.94
C ALA A 20 -13.90 -1.74 5.56
N TRP A 21 -14.71 -1.12 4.69
CA TRP A 21 -14.29 -0.72 3.34
C TRP A 21 -13.58 0.65 3.32
N ALA A 22 -13.79 1.49 4.34
CA ALA A 22 -13.18 2.82 4.42
C ALA A 22 -11.68 2.80 4.75
N GLN A 23 -11.15 1.70 5.31
CA GLN A 23 -9.74 1.62 5.71
C GLN A 23 -8.84 0.90 4.69
N GLY A 24 -9.39 0.34 3.61
CA GLY A 24 -8.65 -0.44 2.62
C GLY A 24 -7.72 0.36 1.69
N SER A 25 -7.52 1.67 1.89
CA SER A 25 -6.69 2.48 0.97
C SER A 25 -5.86 3.60 1.58
N LEU A 26 -5.91 3.86 2.88
CA LEU A 26 -5.18 5.01 3.45
C LEU A 26 -3.71 4.74 3.80
N VAL A 27 -3.25 3.48 3.69
CA VAL A 27 -1.82 3.11 3.77
C VAL A 27 -1.22 2.90 2.38
N LYS A 28 -1.93 3.27 1.31
CA LYS A 28 -1.26 3.50 0.02
C LYS A 28 -0.89 4.97 0.00
N GLY A 29 0.22 5.30 0.69
CA GLY A 29 0.80 6.64 0.68
C GLY A 29 0.73 7.22 -0.73
N ARG A 30 0.26 8.46 -0.82
CA ARG A 30 -0.11 9.16 -2.07
C ARG A 30 0.93 8.87 -3.15
N GLN A 31 0.54 8.12 -4.18
CA GLN A 31 1.49 7.54 -5.14
C GLN A 31 1.96 8.60 -6.14
N ARG A 32 3.25 8.89 -6.13
CA ARG A 32 3.93 9.67 -7.18
C ARG A 32 4.26 8.77 -8.38
N PRO A 33 4.31 9.33 -9.61
CA PRO A 33 4.61 8.56 -10.80
C PRO A 33 6.03 7.95 -10.73
N GLY A 34 6.20 6.81 -11.40
CA GLY A 34 7.45 6.03 -11.36
C GLY A 34 7.38 4.82 -10.41
N PHE A 35 8.48 4.08 -10.33
CA PHE A 35 8.58 2.83 -9.58
C PHE A 35 9.71 2.89 -8.55
N CYS A 36 9.62 2.05 -7.52
CA CYS A 36 10.76 1.81 -6.65
C CYS A 36 11.87 1.09 -7.44
N PRO A 37 13.14 1.44 -7.21
CA PRO A 37 14.25 0.71 -7.82
C PRO A 37 14.23 -0.75 -7.37
N GLU A 38 14.63 -1.65 -8.27
CA GLU A 38 14.74 -3.06 -7.94
C GLU A 38 15.86 -3.26 -6.92
N VAL A 39 15.51 -3.85 -5.77
CA VAL A 39 16.46 -4.23 -4.72
C VAL A 39 16.66 -5.73 -4.78
N PRO A 40 17.89 -6.25 -4.57
CA PRO A 40 18.13 -7.69 -4.54
C PRO A 40 17.22 -8.37 -3.52
N LYS A 41 16.60 -9.47 -3.93
CA LYS A 41 15.74 -10.27 -3.05
C LYS A 41 16.54 -10.73 -1.83
N GLY A 42 15.94 -10.62 -0.64
CA GLY A 42 16.60 -10.96 0.62
C GLY A 42 17.44 -9.82 1.24
N THR A 43 17.47 -8.64 0.61
CA THR A 43 18.01 -7.45 1.27
C THR A 43 17.05 -7.00 2.36
N MET A 44 17.51 -7.05 3.62
CA MET A 44 16.81 -6.46 4.76
C MET A 44 17.56 -5.21 5.18
N GLY A 45 16.96 -4.05 4.96
CA GLY A 45 17.46 -2.79 5.47
C GLY A 45 17.18 -2.62 6.96
N ILE A 46 17.59 -1.48 7.49
CA ILE A 46 17.30 -1.11 8.88
C ILE A 46 15.78 -0.98 9.04
N CYS A 47 15.25 -1.58 10.11
CA CYS A 47 13.85 -1.53 10.52
C CYS A 47 13.45 -0.16 11.07
N VAL A 48 13.50 0.87 10.23
CA VAL A 48 13.12 2.23 10.57
C VAL A 48 12.18 2.78 9.50
N GLU A 49 11.10 3.41 9.95
CA GLU A 49 10.14 4.11 9.11
C GLU A 49 10.62 5.54 8.87
N LEU A 50 11.39 5.74 7.81
CA LEU A 50 11.93 7.06 7.44
C LEU A 50 10.94 7.89 6.60
N CYS A 51 9.92 7.25 6.06
CA CYS A 51 8.83 7.87 5.30
C CYS A 51 7.55 7.04 5.47
N SER A 52 6.39 7.68 5.37
CA SER A 52 5.07 6.99 5.40
C SER A 52 4.34 7.02 4.05
N GLY A 53 4.85 7.80 3.10
CA GLY A 53 4.35 7.86 1.73
C GLY A 53 5.27 8.69 0.84
N ASP A 54 5.00 8.71 -0.47
CA ASP A 54 5.87 9.42 -1.41
C ASP A 54 5.92 10.93 -1.13
N ASP A 55 4.88 11.49 -0.50
CA ASP A 55 4.83 12.89 -0.09
C ASP A 55 5.79 13.25 1.06
N SER A 56 6.20 12.25 1.85
CA SER A 56 7.23 12.43 2.87
C SER A 56 8.64 12.56 2.26
N CYS A 57 8.78 12.26 0.96
CA CYS A 57 10.05 12.27 0.26
C CYS A 57 10.23 13.53 -0.60
N PRO A 58 11.48 13.93 -0.88
CA PRO A 58 11.79 14.98 -1.85
C PRO A 58 11.15 14.72 -3.22
N GLU A 59 10.99 15.78 -4.02
CA GLU A 59 10.44 15.66 -5.38
C GLU A 59 11.23 14.63 -6.21
N GLY A 60 10.51 13.82 -7.00
CA GLY A 60 11.11 12.74 -7.79
C GLY A 60 11.53 11.49 -7.00
N ALA A 61 11.30 11.45 -5.68
CA ALA A 61 11.51 10.27 -4.85
C ALA A 61 10.19 9.61 -4.42
N LYS A 62 10.28 8.30 -4.15
CA LYS A 62 9.20 7.44 -3.64
C LYS A 62 9.60 6.80 -2.32
N CYS A 63 8.60 6.54 -1.50
CA CYS A 63 8.77 5.84 -0.23
C CYS A 63 8.73 4.33 -0.49
N CYS A 64 9.88 3.68 -0.39
CA CYS A 64 10.06 2.29 -0.80
C CYS A 64 10.41 1.43 0.41
N SER A 65 9.79 0.25 0.49
CA SER A 65 10.16 -0.74 1.50
C SER A 65 11.58 -1.24 1.24
N ASN A 66 12.37 -1.31 2.30
CA ASN A 66 13.70 -1.91 2.29
C ASN A 66 13.70 -3.37 2.83
N GLY A 67 12.52 -3.99 2.94
CA GLY A 67 12.34 -5.32 3.51
C GLY A 67 11.91 -5.32 4.98
N CYS A 68 12.21 -4.27 5.76
CA CYS A 68 11.75 -4.14 7.15
C CYS A 68 11.04 -2.82 7.46
N GLY A 69 11.59 -1.70 6.98
CA GLY A 69 10.99 -0.37 7.07
C GLY A 69 10.88 0.32 5.72
N HIS A 70 10.64 1.63 5.73
CA HIS A 70 10.52 2.44 4.52
C HIS A 70 11.57 3.54 4.44
N VAL A 71 12.11 3.73 3.23
CA VAL A 71 13.12 4.74 2.95
C VAL A 71 12.83 5.44 1.63
N CYS A 72 13.16 6.72 1.55
CA CYS A 72 13.05 7.46 0.29
C CYS A 72 14.10 6.98 -0.72
N LYS A 73 13.65 6.63 -1.91
CA LYS A 73 14.48 6.26 -3.06
C LYS A 73 14.07 7.05 -4.29
N THR A 74 15.04 7.38 -5.14
CA THR A 74 14.77 8.02 -6.43
C THR A 74 13.86 7.12 -7.27
N ALA A 75 12.80 7.71 -7.83
CA ALA A 75 11.87 6.99 -8.68
C ALA A 75 12.54 6.57 -9.99
N VAL A 76 12.28 5.35 -10.45
CA VAL A 76 12.69 4.88 -11.78
C VAL A 76 11.50 4.91 -12.74
N PHE A 77 11.74 5.36 -13.97
CA PHE A 77 10.74 5.41 -15.03
C PHE A 77 11.12 4.39 -16.10
N ARG A 78 10.33 3.33 -16.26
CA ARG A 78 10.58 2.35 -17.31
C ARG A 78 10.30 3.00 -18.66
N LYS A 79 11.31 3.08 -19.54
CA LYS A 79 11.09 3.48 -20.94
C LYS A 79 10.11 2.49 -21.57
N VAL A 80 9.04 3.00 -22.18
CA VAL A 80 8.13 2.18 -22.99
C VAL A 80 8.87 1.84 -24.29
N GLY A 81 9.49 0.67 -24.30
CA GLY A 81 10.26 0.18 -25.45
C GLY A 81 10.64 -1.28 -25.29
N SER A 82 9.94 -2.14 -26.04
CA SER A 82 10.17 -3.57 -26.27
C SER A 82 9.72 -4.56 -25.17
N GLY A 83 8.52 -5.11 -25.40
CA GLY A 83 8.08 -6.46 -25.03
C GLY A 83 8.67 -7.13 -23.78
N GLY A 84 8.00 -6.97 -22.64
CA GLY A 84 8.22 -7.79 -21.45
C GLY A 84 6.92 -7.92 -20.66
N ARG A 85 6.27 -9.07 -20.80
CA ARG A 85 5.02 -9.45 -20.15
C ARG A 85 5.23 -9.47 -18.63
N GLY A 86 4.98 -8.35 -17.96
CA GLY A 86 5.01 -8.27 -16.50
C GLY A 86 3.87 -9.09 -15.94
N LYS A 87 4.16 -10.28 -15.40
CA LYS A 87 3.24 -10.98 -14.51
C LYS A 87 3.03 -10.08 -13.30
N ALA A 88 1.82 -9.57 -13.12
CA ALA A 88 1.36 -9.16 -11.81
C ALA A 88 1.45 -10.41 -10.93
N GLY A 89 2.37 -10.40 -9.97
CA GLY A 89 2.52 -11.45 -8.97
C GLY A 89 1.20 -11.60 -8.23
N LEU A 90 0.56 -12.74 -8.47
CA LEU A 90 -0.56 -13.26 -7.71
C LEU A 90 0.07 -14.32 -6.80
N ASP A 91 0.68 -13.88 -5.71
CA ASP A 91 1.29 -14.77 -4.74
C ASP A 91 1.25 -14.12 -3.35
N SER A 92 0.10 -14.26 -2.69
CA SER A 92 -0.02 -14.26 -1.24
C SER A 92 -0.93 -15.43 -0.89
N TYR A 93 -0.30 -16.56 -0.56
CA TYR A 93 -0.91 -17.65 0.19
C TYR A 93 -0.55 -17.43 1.66
#